data_AF-A0A351TLR0-F1
#
_entry.id   AF-A0A351TLR0-F1
#
_cell.length_a   1.000
_cell.length_b   1.000
_cell.length_c   1.000
_cell.angle_alpha   90.00
_cell.angle_beta   90.00
_cell.angle_gamma   90.00
#
_symmetry.space_group_name_H-M   'P 1'
#
loop_
_entity.id
_entity.type
_entity.pdbx_description
1 polymer ?
#
loop_
_entity_poly.entity_id
_entity_poly.type
_entity_poly.pdbx_seq_one_letter_code
_entity_poly.pdbx_strand_id
1 'polypeptide(L)' 'SGEYDLDKVAVIMSQTGGGCRATNYVGFIRRALEKAGMSQIPVISVNMAGIETNPGFHLNADLLMRAAYGAVFGDIFMRC' A
#
# COMPACT_ATOMS: atom_id res chain seq x y z
N SER A 1 8.65 18.36 -9.09
CA SER A 1 7.42 18.85 -8.45
C SER A 1 7.63 18.75 -6.95
N GLY A 2 8.11 19.81 -6.30
CA GLY A 2 8.50 19.79 -4.87
C GLY A 2 7.31 19.81 -3.90
N GLU A 3 6.15 19.32 -4.36
CA GLU A 3 4.88 19.34 -3.64
C GLU A 3 4.79 18.24 -2.57
N TYR A 4 5.62 17.20 -2.69
CA TYR A 4 5.56 16.01 -1.84
C TYR A 4 6.89 15.77 -1.12
N ASP A 5 6.81 15.55 0.19
CA ASP A 5 7.92 15.12 1.03
C ASP A 5 8.27 13.66 0.71
N LEU A 6 9.38 13.45 0.00
CA LEU A 6 9.81 12.13 -0.47
C LEU A 6 10.12 11.16 0.68
N ASP A 7 10.35 11.65 1.90
CA ASP A 7 10.60 10.82 3.07
C ASP A 7 9.30 10.37 3.78
N LYS A 8 8.14 10.89 3.35
CA LYS A 8 6.82 10.54 3.89
C LYS A 8 5.83 10.00 2.86
N VAL A 9 6.28 9.72 1.65
CA VAL A 9 5.46 9.10 0.60
C VAL A 9 5.71 7.60 0.51
N ALA A 10 4.67 6.86 0.12
CA ALA A 10 4.74 5.45 -0.17
C ALA A 10 4.03 5.17 -1.50
N VAL A 11 4.53 4.22 -2.27
CA VAL A 11 3.89 3.76 -3.51
C VAL A 11 3.10 2.50 -3.22
N ILE A 12 1.79 2.54 -3.43
CA ILE A 12 0.91 1.40 -3.21
C ILE A 12 0.47 0.82 -4.57
N MET A 13 0.65 -0.48 -4.74
CA MET A 13 0.21 -1.21 -5.95
C MET A 13 -0.71 -2.37 -5.57
N SER A 14 -1.93 -2.37 -6.10
CA SER A 14 -2.86 -3.50 -5.94
C SER A 14 -2.38 -4.71 -6.72
N GLN A 15 -2.36 -5.88 -6.08
CA GLN A 15 -1.95 -7.13 -6.71
C GLN A 15 -2.83 -8.28 -6.25
N THR A 16 -3.30 -9.11 -7.17
CA THR A 16 -4.15 -10.28 -6.84
C THR A 16 -3.35 -11.48 -6.33
N GLY A 17 -2.02 -11.37 -6.22
CA GLY A 17 -1.14 -12.41 -5.68
C GLY A 17 -0.92 -13.64 -6.55
N GLY A 18 -1.36 -13.63 -7.81
CA GLY A 18 -1.13 -14.73 -8.75
C GLY A 18 0.30 -14.80 -9.29
N GLY A 19 0.64 -15.84 -10.07
CA GLY A 19 1.96 -15.97 -10.73
C GLY A 19 2.14 -15.17 -12.03
N CYS A 20 1.25 -14.19 -12.30
CA CYS A 20 1.26 -13.45 -13.56
C CYS A 20 2.30 -12.31 -13.55
N ARG A 21 2.59 -11.72 -14.72
CA ARG A 21 3.60 -10.65 -14.89
C ARG A 21 3.45 -9.48 -13.91
N ALA A 22 2.22 -9.18 -13.49
CA ALA A 22 1.90 -8.13 -12.51
C ALA A 22 2.60 -8.34 -11.16
N THR A 23 3.02 -9.57 -10.83
CA THR A 23 3.72 -9.90 -9.59
C THR A 23 5.13 -9.33 -9.55
N ASN A 24 5.77 -9.23 -10.72
CA ASN A 24 7.13 -8.72 -10.84
C ASN A 24 7.22 -7.18 -10.90
N TYR A 25 6.09 -6.48 -11.04
CA TYR A 25 6.09 -5.02 -11.21
C TYR A 25 6.58 -4.29 -9.96
N VAL A 26 6.30 -4.83 -8.77
CA VAL A 26 6.79 -4.30 -7.48
C VAL A 26 8.32 -4.25 -7.45
N GLY A 27 8.99 -5.32 -7.92
CA GLY A 27 10.44 -5.38 -8.01
C GLY A 27 11.02 -4.38 -9.01
N PHE A 28 10.37 -4.18 -10.16
CA PHE A 28 10.77 -3.16 -11.13
C PHE A 28 10.63 -1.75 -10.57
N ILE A 29 9.55 -1.46 -9.84
CA ILE A 29 9.33 -0.15 -9.21
C ILE A 29 10.40 0.10 -8.15
N ARG A 30 10.70 -0.87 -7.26
CA ARG A 30 11.78 -0.74 -6.27
C ARG A 30 13.13 -0.44 -6.93
N ARG A 31 13.46 -1.17 -8.00
CA ARG A 31 14.72 -0.97 -8.73
C ARG A 31 14.77 0.37 -9.47
N ALA A 32 13.63 0.85 -9.97
CA ALA A 32 13.53 2.16 -10.61
C ALA A 32 13.72 3.29 -9.58
N LEU A 33 13.11 3.16 -8.40
CA LEU A 33 13.25 4.13 -7.30
C LEU A 33 14.69 4.16 -6.76
N GLU A 34 15.32 3.00 -6.59
CA GLU A 34 16.74 2.91 -6.19
C GLU A 34 17.66 3.63 -7.19
N LYS A 35 17.47 3.38 -8.50
CA LYS A 35 18.23 4.08 -9.55
C LYS A 35 17.99 5.58 -9.61
N ALA A 36 16.82 6.03 -9.17
CA ALA A 36 16.47 7.44 -9.10
C ALA A 36 16.95 8.10 -7.79
N GLY A 37 17.70 7.40 -6.93
CA GLY A 37 18.17 7.90 -5.64
C GLY A 37 17.06 8.03 -4.59
N MET A 38 15.91 7.38 -4.81
CA MET A 38 14.71 7.42 -3.97
C MET A 38 14.48 6.10 -3.24
N SER A 39 15.55 5.49 -2.70
CA SER A 39 15.50 4.18 -2.05
C SER A 39 14.72 4.17 -0.73
N GLN A 40 14.46 5.34 -0.13
CA GLN A 40 13.68 5.46 1.10
C GLN A 40 12.18 5.24 0.88
N ILE A 41 11.68 5.34 -0.36
CA ILE A 41 10.25 5.27 -0.64
C ILE A 41 9.81 3.79 -0.63
N PRO A 42 8.97 3.36 0.33
CA PRO A 42 8.50 1.99 0.36
C PRO A 42 7.51 1.73 -0.77
N VAL A 43 7.67 0.59 -1.44
CA VAL A 43 6.69 0.06 -2.41
C VAL A 43 5.91 -1.04 -1.73
N ILE A 44 4.63 -0.78 -1.47
CA ILE A 44 3.70 -1.67 -0.75
C ILE A 44 2.84 -2.40 -1.77
N SER A 45 2.92 -3.73 -1.80
CA SER A 45 1.97 -4.55 -2.56
C SER A 45 0.73 -4.86 -1.71
N VAL A 46 -0.45 -4.44 -2.17
CA VAL A 46 -1.72 -4.81 -1.54
C VAL A 46 -2.15 -6.13 -2.17
N ASN A 47 -1.75 -7.22 -1.52
CA ASN A 47 -2.09 -8.58 -1.91
C ASN A 47 -2.93 -9.24 -0.80
N MET A 48 -4.05 -9.86 -1.17
CA MET A 48 -4.89 -10.65 -0.26
C MET A 48 -4.18 -11.89 0.31
N ALA A 49 -3.08 -12.33 -0.30
CA ALA A 49 -2.32 -13.49 0.14
C ALA A 49 -1.28 -13.20 1.24
N GLY A 50 -1.16 -11.96 1.74
CA GLY A 50 -0.29 -11.64 2.89
C GLY A 50 1.22 -11.80 2.63
N ILE A 51 1.64 -11.67 1.36
CA ILE A 51 2.99 -12.05 0.90
C ILE A 51 4.08 -11.00 1.22
N GLU A 52 3.72 -9.78 1.64
CA GLU A 52 4.73 -8.77 2.03
C GLU A 52 4.50 -8.18 3.43
N THR A 53 5.49 -8.39 4.29
CA THR A 53 5.65 -7.70 5.57
C THR A 53 6.19 -6.30 5.35
N ASN A 54 5.29 -5.31 5.32
CA ASN A 54 5.68 -3.90 5.38
C ASN A 54 5.67 -3.42 6.84
N PRO A 55 6.77 -2.85 7.36
CA PRO A 55 6.94 -2.52 8.78
C PRO A 55 5.96 -1.46 9.34
N GLY A 56 5.15 -0.83 8.47
CA GLY A 56 4.09 0.12 8.87
C GLY A 56 2.67 -0.28 8.46
N PHE A 57 2.48 -1.41 7.76
CA PHE A 57 1.17 -1.81 7.22
C PHE A 57 0.89 -3.28 7.52
N HIS A 58 0.64 -3.58 8.79
CA HIS A 58 0.11 -4.87 9.21
C HIS A 58 -1.39 -4.88 8.93
N LEU A 59 -1.81 -5.54 7.84
CA LEU A 59 -3.20 -5.92 7.60
C LEU A 59 -3.62 -6.99 8.63
N ASN A 60 -3.75 -6.57 9.90
CA ASN A 60 -4.29 -7.38 10.97
C ASN A 60 -5.82 -7.42 10.85
N ALA A 61 -6.43 -8.53 11.24
CA ALA A 61 -7.89 -8.68 11.28
C ALA A 61 -8.57 -7.55 12.09
N ASP A 62 -7.90 -7.03 13.12
CA ASP A 62 -8.34 -5.88 13.90
C ASP A 62 -8.44 -4.57 13.07
N LEU A 63 -7.48 -4.34 12.16
CA LEU A 63 -7.52 -3.18 11.25
C LEU A 63 -8.71 -3.29 10.29
N LEU A 64 -8.98 -4.49 9.78
CA LEU A 64 -10.12 -4.75 8.90
C LEU A 64 -11.45 -4.50 9.64
N MET A 65 -11.56 -4.94 10.89
CA MET A 65 -12.74 -4.73 11.72
C MET A 65 -12.96 -3.23 12.00
N ARG A 66 -11.89 -2.49 12.34
CA ARG A 66 -11.95 -1.03 12.52
C ARG A 66 -12.30 -0.29 11.23
N ALA A 67 -11.81 -0.75 10.08
CA ALA A 67 -12.17 -0.18 8.78
C ALA A 67 -13.65 -0.41 8.46
N ALA A 68 -14.20 -1.60 8.77
CA ALA A 68 -15.62 -1.88 8.62
C ALA A 68 -16.48 -0.98 9.52
N TYR A 69 -16.11 -0.81 10.80
CA TYR A 69 -16.76 0.16 11.68
C TYR A 69 -16.67 1.58 11.14
N GLY A 70 -15.49 2.01 10.68
CA GLY A 70 -15.28 3.33 10.08
C GLY A 70 -16.13 3.57 8.83
N ALA A 71 -16.33 2.55 7.99
CA ALA A 71 -17.20 2.62 6.82
C ALA A 71 -18.67 2.78 7.22
N VAL A 72 -19.15 2.05 8.23
CA VAL A 72 -20.53 2.16 8.73
C VAL A 72 -20.76 3.51 9.40
N PHE A 73 -19.86 3.95 10.28
CA PHE A 73 -19.95 5.26 10.91
C PHE A 73 -19.83 6.40 9.89
N GLY A 74 -18.96 6.25 8.88
CA GLY A 74 -18.82 7.19 7.78
C GLY A 74 -20.08 7.29 6.92
N ASP A 75 -20.73 6.18 6.58
CA ASP A 75 -22.02 6.18 5.86
C ASP A 75 -23.12 6.88 6.68
N ILE A 76 -23.14 6.67 8.01
CA ILE A 76 -24.07 7.40 8.89
C ILE A 76 -23.78 8.91 8.86
N PHE A 77 -22.53 9.33 8.99
CA PHE A 77 -22.16 10.75 8.95
C PHE A 77 -22.41 11.42 7.59
N MET A 78 -22.29 10.69 6.48
CA MET A 78 -22.57 11.20 5.14
C MET A 78 -24.08 11.33 4.83
N ARG A 79 -24.95 10.75 5.66
CA ARG A 79 -26.42 10.80 5.51
C ARG A 79 -27.09 11.87 6.39
N CYS A 80 -26.32 12.73 7.04
CA CYS A 80 -26.79 13.95 7.71
C CYS A 80 -26.33 15.18 6.95
#